data_AF-A0A6C0KT99-F1
#
_entry.id   AF-A0A6C0KT99-F1
#
_cell.length_a   1.000
_cell.length_b   1.000
_cell.length_c   1.000
_cell.angle_alpha   90.00
_cell.angle_beta   90.00
_cell.angle_gamma   90.00
#
_symmetry.space_group_name_H-M   'P 1'
#
loop_
_entity.id
_entity.type
_entity.pdbx_description
1 polymer ?
#
loop_
_entity_poly.entity_id
_entity_poly.type
_entity_poly.pdbx_seq_one_letter_code
_entity_poly.pdbx_strand_id
1 'polypeptide(L)'
;MLELSFLVISIIIICIVLYYKKDISTLHVEPFDNSYLSACPSGYKTYYQTDGTAGCCNGDLHGSNCLSDQKCTMGRATPDVENCVTFILKEYQIKGKEFCPSTLPSYYENGDLKIKGCTNGNLNPQLNGPATDGQPKCVIYKSSAENDIHLDSCLNKRILDMYPCFGNNCSKSYIDFSQQNASIPPLLMVSFSDASGMHHVSYTKASAERYLDTVWPQWRQGGLDLDKNIVISEVAKAFYIDKTMPQSEIQL
;
A
#
# COMPACT_ATOMS: atom_id res chain seq x y z
N MET A 1 -32.00 -30.31 -37.20
CA MET A 1 -32.64 -29.37 -36.26
C MET A 1 -31.79 -29.14 -35.01
N LEU A 2 -31.23 -30.19 -34.38
CA LEU A 2 -30.39 -30.09 -33.17
C LEU A 2 -29.05 -29.34 -33.39
N GLU A 3 -28.38 -29.57 -34.52
CA GLU A 3 -27.09 -28.92 -34.79
C GLU A 3 -27.23 -27.42 -35.08
N LEU A 4 -28.35 -27.00 -35.69
CA LEU A 4 -28.63 -25.59 -35.91
C LEU A 4 -28.90 -24.85 -34.58
N SER A 5 -29.49 -25.55 -33.60
CA SER A 5 -29.78 -24.96 -32.28
C SER A 5 -28.50 -24.75 -31.47
N PHE A 6 -27.54 -25.68 -31.54
CA PHE A 6 -26.23 -25.53 -30.90
C PHE A 6 -25.43 -24.34 -31.45
N LEU A 7 -25.45 -24.16 -32.78
CA LEU A 7 -24.73 -23.07 -33.42
C LEU A 7 -25.30 -21.70 -33.02
N VAL A 8 -26.62 -21.57 -32.94
CA VAL A 8 -27.29 -20.33 -32.50
C VAL A 8 -26.98 -20.01 -31.03
N ILE A 9 -26.99 -21.02 -30.14
CA ILE A 9 -26.64 -20.81 -28.73
C ILE A 9 -25.18 -20.37 -28.57
N SER A 10 -24.26 -20.97 -29.33
CA SER A 10 -22.84 -20.58 -29.30
C SER A 10 -22.63 -19.13 -29.75
N ILE A 11 -23.32 -18.67 -30.78
CA ILE A 11 -23.24 -17.28 -31.25
C ILE A 11 -23.78 -16.32 -30.18
N ILE A 12 -24.90 -16.66 -29.53
CA ILE A 12 -25.49 -15.83 -28.47
C ILE A 12 -24.52 -15.69 -27.30
N ILE A 13 -23.89 -16.77 -26.85
CA ILE A 13 -22.90 -16.73 -25.76
C ILE A 13 -21.70 -15.86 -26.14
N ILE A 14 -21.17 -15.99 -27.36
CA ILE A 14 -20.05 -15.15 -27.84
C ILE A 14 -20.46 -13.67 -27.88
N CYS A 15 -21.66 -13.36 -28.37
CA CYS A 15 -22.18 -11.98 -28.38
C CYS A 15 -22.34 -11.40 -26.97
N ILE A 16 -22.83 -12.19 -26.01
CA ILE A 16 -22.96 -11.77 -24.60
C ILE A 16 -21.57 -11.50 -24.00
N VAL A 17 -20.60 -12.39 -24.22
CA VAL A 17 -19.23 -12.20 -23.72
C VAL A 17 -18.58 -10.96 -24.34
N LEU A 18 -18.76 -10.73 -25.64
CA LEU A 18 -18.24 -9.52 -26.31
C LEU A 18 -18.93 -8.25 -25.84
N TYR A 19 -20.24 -8.30 -25.55
CA TYR A 19 -21.00 -7.18 -25.00
C TYR A 19 -20.49 -6.80 -23.61
N TYR A 20 -20.36 -7.77 -22.69
CA TYR A 20 -19.83 -7.50 -21.34
C TYR A 20 -18.35 -7.10 -21.36
N LYS A 21 -17.54 -7.61 -22.29
CA LYS A 21 -16.13 -7.21 -22.41
C LYS A 21 -15.99 -5.78 -22.95
N LYS A 22 -16.94 -5.30 -23.76
CA LYS A 22 -16.99 -3.92 -24.25
C LYS A 22 -17.36 -2.94 -23.14
N ASP A 23 -18.31 -3.29 -22.26
CA ASP A 23 -18.68 -2.47 -21.10
C ASP A 23 -17.58 -2.38 -20.02
N ILE A 24 -16.78 -3.44 -19.83
CA ILE A 24 -15.61 -3.38 -18.92
C ILE A 24 -14.48 -2.48 -19.49
N SER A 25 -14.48 -2.23 -20.80
CA SER A 25 -13.44 -1.42 -21.48
C SER A 25 -13.78 0.05 -21.59
N THR A 26 -14.95 0.48 -21.12
CA THR A 26 -15.34 1.90 -21.08
C THR A 26 -15.66 2.32 -19.65
N LEU A 27 -14.62 2.32 -18.80
CA LEU A 27 -14.57 3.32 -17.74
C LEU A 27 -14.44 4.67 -18.46
N HIS A 28 -15.58 5.31 -18.70
CA HIS A 28 -15.65 6.66 -19.20
C HIS A 28 -15.10 7.58 -18.10
N VAL A 29 -13.79 7.78 -18.09
CA VAL A 29 -13.17 8.88 -17.37
C VAL A 29 -13.57 10.14 -18.12
N GLU A 30 -14.40 10.97 -17.49
CA GLU A 30 -14.72 12.30 -18.01
C GLU A 30 -13.42 13.06 -18.32
N PRO A 31 -13.18 13.50 -19.56
CA PRO A 31 -11.94 14.18 -19.91
C PRO A 31 -12.13 15.68 -19.77
N PHE A 32 -12.25 16.21 -18.55
CA PHE A 32 -12.09 17.64 -18.30
C PHE A 32 -11.52 17.88 -16.91
N ASP A 33 -10.19 17.77 -16.80
CA ASP A 33 -9.40 18.73 -16.03
C ASP A 33 -7.92 18.54 -16.36
N ASN A 34 -7.28 19.64 -16.76
CA ASN A 34 -5.88 19.69 -17.16
C ASN A 34 -4.99 19.32 -15.96
N SER A 35 -4.77 18.03 -15.72
CA SER A 35 -3.56 17.60 -15.02
C SER A 35 -2.42 17.86 -16.00
N TYR A 36 -1.79 19.02 -15.86
CA TYR A 36 -0.53 19.32 -16.53
C TYR A 36 0.55 19.17 -15.47
N LEU A 37 1.52 18.33 -15.75
CA LEU A 37 2.73 18.34 -14.98
C LEU A 37 3.49 19.62 -15.34
N SER A 38 4.00 20.34 -14.35
CA SER A 38 4.86 21.49 -14.59
C SER A 38 6.29 21.09 -14.98
N ALA A 39 6.67 19.85 -14.68
CA ALA A 39 7.99 19.29 -14.92
C ALA A 39 7.91 17.78 -15.17
N CYS A 40 9.00 17.20 -15.67
CA CYS A 40 9.10 15.77 -15.81
C CYS A 40 8.99 15.03 -14.46
N PRO A 41 8.52 13.78 -14.46
CA PRO A 41 8.46 12.97 -13.25
C PRO A 41 9.86 12.82 -12.61
N SER A 42 9.89 12.52 -11.31
CA SER A 42 11.15 12.32 -10.60
C SER A 42 12.03 11.27 -11.28
N GLY A 43 13.29 11.62 -11.55
CA GLY A 43 14.27 10.74 -12.21
C GLY A 43 14.24 10.80 -13.75
N TYR A 44 13.30 11.51 -14.36
CA TYR A 44 13.23 11.65 -15.82
C TYR A 44 14.02 12.88 -16.28
N LYS A 45 14.73 12.73 -17.40
CA LYS A 45 15.39 13.83 -18.11
C LYS A 45 14.41 14.43 -19.12
N THR A 46 14.32 15.76 -19.15
CA THR A 46 13.55 16.48 -20.16
C THR A 46 14.30 16.51 -21.49
N TYR A 47 13.60 16.29 -22.60
CA TYR A 47 14.11 16.48 -23.95
C TYR A 47 13.03 17.13 -24.84
N TYR A 48 13.41 17.64 -26.01
CA TYR A 48 12.45 18.23 -26.96
C TYR A 48 12.27 17.32 -28.16
N GLN A 49 11.02 17.03 -28.49
CA GLN A 49 10.64 16.29 -29.67
C GLN A 49 10.76 17.17 -30.92
N THR A 50 10.68 16.55 -32.10
CA THR A 50 10.80 17.25 -33.40
C THR A 50 9.70 18.29 -33.64
N ASP A 51 8.57 18.16 -32.96
CA ASP A 51 7.44 19.10 -33.00
C ASP A 51 7.57 20.24 -31.95
N GLY A 52 8.67 20.27 -31.20
CA GLY A 52 8.91 21.25 -30.13
C GLY A 52 8.24 20.92 -28.80
N THR A 53 7.50 19.81 -28.69
CA THR A 53 6.90 19.39 -27.41
C THR A 53 7.97 18.87 -26.46
N ALA A 54 7.79 19.14 -25.17
CA ALA A 54 8.66 18.60 -24.13
C ALA A 54 8.30 17.13 -23.87
N GLY A 55 9.29 16.25 -23.98
CA GLY A 55 9.24 14.86 -23.59
C GLY A 55 10.04 14.60 -22.32
N CYS A 56 9.69 13.53 -21.62
CA CYS A 56 10.38 13.06 -20.44
C CYS A 56 10.90 11.65 -20.70
N CYS A 57 12.17 11.39 -20.36
CA CYS A 57 12.86 10.14 -20.59
C CYS A 57 13.49 9.61 -19.30
N ASN A 58 13.15 8.40 -18.88
CA ASN A 58 13.88 7.72 -17.82
C ASN A 58 15.00 6.86 -18.40
N GLY A 59 16.18 7.46 -18.59
CA GLY A 59 17.35 6.78 -19.14
C GLY A 59 18.33 7.74 -19.80
N ASP A 60 19.10 7.22 -20.73
CA ASP A 60 20.05 8.03 -21.49
C ASP A 60 19.40 8.65 -22.73
N LEU A 61 19.80 9.90 -22.96
CA LEU A 61 19.43 10.67 -24.13
C LEU A 61 20.59 10.62 -25.12
N HIS A 62 20.30 10.29 -26.37
CA HIS A 62 21.26 10.42 -27.46
C HIS A 62 20.73 11.47 -28.45
N GLY A 63 21.21 12.71 -28.28
CA GLY A 63 20.61 13.88 -28.93
C GLY A 63 19.20 14.14 -28.41
N SER A 64 18.22 14.19 -29.30
CA SER A 64 16.79 14.38 -28.98
C SER A 64 16.01 13.06 -28.81
N ASN A 65 16.69 11.91 -28.79
CA ASN A 65 16.05 10.62 -28.66
C ASN A 65 16.29 9.99 -27.30
N CYS A 66 15.21 9.54 -26.66
CA CYS A 66 15.24 8.70 -25.47
C CYS A 66 15.57 7.26 -25.86
N LEU A 67 16.63 6.70 -25.28
CA LEU A 67 17.03 5.30 -25.50
C LEU A 67 16.22 4.30 -24.65
N SER A 68 15.40 4.78 -23.74
CA SER A 68 14.55 3.99 -22.85
C SER A 68 13.13 3.89 -23.37
N ASP A 69 12.49 2.74 -23.15
CA ASP A 69 11.07 2.54 -23.39
C ASP A 69 10.20 3.32 -22.39
N GLN A 70 10.79 3.74 -21.27
CA GLN A 70 10.12 4.59 -20.27
C GLN A 70 10.22 6.06 -20.67
N LYS A 71 9.41 6.44 -21.66
CA LYS A 71 9.27 7.81 -22.15
C LYS A 71 7.81 8.25 -22.17
N CYS A 72 7.59 9.54 -21.96
CA CYS A 72 6.27 10.15 -22.05
C CYS A 72 6.34 11.57 -22.61
N THR A 73 5.22 12.10 -23.09
CA THR A 73 5.12 13.48 -23.57
C THR A 73 4.32 14.34 -22.59
N MET A 74 4.78 15.58 -22.37
CA MET A 74 4.07 16.57 -21.56
C MET A 74 2.89 17.20 -22.33
N GLY A 75 2.85 16.99 -23.65
CA GLY A 75 1.79 17.46 -24.53
C GLY A 75 0.73 16.39 -24.83
N ARG A 76 0.12 16.48 -26.01
CA ARG A 76 -0.87 15.51 -26.47
C ARG A 76 -0.22 14.14 -26.69
N ALA A 77 -0.84 13.08 -26.19
CA ALA A 77 -0.40 11.71 -26.46
C ALA A 77 -0.33 11.44 -27.98
N THR A 78 0.68 10.67 -28.39
CA THR A 78 0.88 10.18 -29.76
C THR A 78 0.69 8.66 -29.79
N PRO A 79 0.54 8.02 -30.97
CA PRO A 79 0.45 6.56 -31.05
C PRO A 79 1.66 5.83 -30.42
N ASP A 80 2.84 6.45 -30.44
CA ASP A 80 4.10 5.84 -30.01
C ASP A 80 4.51 6.25 -28.58
N VAL A 81 3.95 7.34 -28.05
CA VAL A 81 4.32 7.91 -26.74
C VAL A 81 3.08 8.47 -26.04
N GLU A 82 2.78 7.91 -24.87
CA GLU A 82 1.66 8.34 -24.03
C GLU A 82 1.94 9.65 -23.27
N ASN A 83 0.88 10.29 -22.78
CA ASN A 83 1.00 11.49 -21.96
C ASN A 83 1.59 11.14 -20.58
N CYS A 84 2.45 12.01 -20.05
CA CYS A 84 3.15 11.76 -18.79
C CYS A 84 2.22 11.57 -17.58
N VAL A 85 1.04 12.20 -17.54
CA VAL A 85 0.05 11.98 -16.48
C VAL A 85 -0.48 10.55 -16.54
N THR A 86 -0.88 10.09 -17.73
CA THR A 86 -1.38 8.71 -17.93
C THR A 86 -0.31 7.68 -17.59
N PHE A 87 0.92 7.92 -18.05
CA PHE A 87 2.08 7.08 -17.75
C PHE A 87 2.30 6.96 -16.24
N ILE A 88 2.38 8.09 -15.52
CA ILE A 88 2.64 8.12 -14.07
C ILE A 88 1.51 7.43 -13.31
N LEU A 89 0.25 7.73 -13.63
CA LEU A 89 -0.88 7.13 -12.93
C LEU A 89 -0.88 5.61 -13.08
N LYS A 90 -0.51 5.09 -14.25
CA LYS A 90 -0.35 3.65 -14.46
C LYS A 90 0.77 3.04 -13.62
N GLU A 91 1.93 3.69 -13.58
CA GLU A 91 3.04 3.27 -12.72
C GLU A 91 2.67 3.32 -11.24
N TYR A 92 1.97 4.37 -10.81
CA TYR A 92 1.50 4.53 -9.44
C TYR A 92 0.45 3.51 -9.06
N GLN A 93 -0.39 3.05 -9.98
CA GLN A 93 -1.31 1.94 -9.72
C GLN A 93 -0.57 0.62 -9.47
N ILE A 94 0.52 0.36 -10.19
CA ILE A 94 1.35 -0.83 -9.98
C ILE A 94 2.05 -0.74 -8.63
N LYS A 95 2.75 0.37 -8.37
CA LYS A 95 3.45 0.61 -7.09
C LYS A 95 2.49 0.66 -5.91
N GLY A 96 1.29 1.20 -6.09
CA GLY A 96 0.25 1.25 -5.07
C GLY A 96 -0.14 -0.13 -4.59
N LYS A 97 -0.29 -1.11 -5.50
CA LYS A 97 -0.57 -2.50 -5.11
C LYS A 97 0.56 -3.16 -4.34
N GLU A 98 1.80 -2.77 -4.62
CA GLU A 98 2.98 -3.35 -3.98
C GLU A 98 3.26 -2.74 -2.61
N PHE A 99 3.16 -1.43 -2.46
CA PHE A 99 3.65 -0.71 -1.27
C PHE A 99 2.54 -0.16 -0.38
N CYS A 100 1.37 0.12 -0.92
CA CYS A 100 0.35 0.86 -0.18
C CYS A 100 -0.56 -0.04 0.66
N PRO A 101 -0.96 0.41 1.85
CA PRO A 101 -1.99 -0.27 2.63
C PRO A 101 -3.36 -0.13 1.96
N SER A 102 -4.28 -1.05 2.24
CA SER A 102 -5.63 -1.05 1.66
C SER A 102 -6.43 0.22 1.98
N THR A 103 -6.14 0.84 3.13
CA THR A 103 -6.76 2.09 3.57
C THR A 103 -6.22 3.34 2.88
N LEU A 104 -5.02 3.27 2.28
CA LEU A 104 -4.35 4.39 1.60
C LEU A 104 -3.87 3.96 0.20
N PRO A 105 -4.75 3.63 -0.75
CA PRO A 105 -4.35 2.94 -1.98
C PRO A 105 -3.56 3.80 -2.98
N SER A 106 -3.60 5.14 -2.85
CA SER A 106 -3.03 6.06 -3.83
C SER A 106 -1.56 6.31 -3.54
N TYR A 107 -0.67 5.76 -4.36
CA TYR A 107 0.77 5.98 -4.30
C TYR A 107 1.16 7.36 -4.86
N TYR A 108 2.19 7.99 -4.28
CA TYR A 108 2.78 9.22 -4.81
C TYR A 108 4.30 9.28 -4.57
N GLU A 109 5.00 10.03 -5.42
CA GLU A 109 6.42 10.36 -5.25
C GLU A 109 6.64 11.86 -5.39
N ASN A 110 7.39 12.44 -4.46
CA ASN A 110 7.90 13.80 -4.55
C ASN A 110 9.41 13.73 -4.79
N GLY A 111 9.84 14.03 -6.01
CA GLY A 111 11.26 14.00 -6.39
C GLY A 111 12.10 15.05 -5.68
N ASP A 112 11.55 16.26 -5.48
CA ASP A 112 12.25 17.38 -4.87
C ASP A 112 12.55 17.11 -3.39
N LEU A 113 11.55 16.58 -2.67
CA LEU A 113 11.67 16.21 -1.26
C LEU A 113 12.26 14.82 -1.05
N LYS A 114 12.41 14.04 -2.12
CA LYS A 114 12.81 12.61 -2.08
C LYS A 114 11.90 11.76 -1.18
N ILE A 115 10.61 12.09 -1.16
CA ILE A 115 9.59 11.41 -0.36
C ILE A 115 8.77 10.50 -1.27
N LYS A 116 8.48 9.30 -0.80
CA LYS A 116 7.53 8.37 -1.40
C LYS A 116 6.49 8.04 -0.35
N GLY A 117 5.24 7.88 -0.75
CA GLY A 117 4.18 7.65 0.22
C GLY A 117 2.92 7.14 -0.42
N CYS A 118 1.94 6.91 0.44
CA CYS A 118 0.58 6.58 0.03
C CYS A 118 -0.41 7.47 0.76
N THR A 119 -1.53 7.76 0.11
CA THR A 119 -2.60 8.59 0.66
C THR A 119 -3.96 7.96 0.39
N ASN A 120 -4.96 8.37 1.15
CA ASN A 120 -6.35 8.10 0.82
C ASN A 120 -6.88 9.20 -0.12
N GLY A 121 -7.49 8.81 -1.23
CA GLY A 121 -8.15 9.72 -2.17
C GLY A 121 -7.25 10.24 -3.30
N ASN A 122 -7.65 11.39 -3.87
CA ASN A 122 -7.01 11.98 -5.04
C ASN A 122 -5.65 12.59 -4.70
N LEU A 123 -4.76 12.58 -5.69
CA LEU A 123 -3.48 13.30 -5.65
C LEU A 123 -3.68 14.76 -6.04
N ASN A 124 -2.70 15.61 -5.70
CA ASN A 124 -2.65 16.98 -6.20
C ASN A 124 -2.42 17.02 -7.73
N PRO A 125 -2.61 18.18 -8.40
CA PRO A 125 -2.43 18.30 -9.85
C PRO A 125 -1.03 17.91 -10.36
N GLN A 126 -0.01 17.99 -9.50
CA GLN A 126 1.37 17.61 -9.80
C GLN A 126 1.66 16.12 -9.60
N LEU A 127 0.68 15.34 -9.12
CA LEU A 127 0.82 13.91 -8.79
C LEU A 127 1.98 13.61 -7.83
N ASN A 128 2.37 14.56 -6.98
CA ASN A 128 3.53 14.44 -6.11
C ASN A 128 3.17 14.47 -4.61
N GLY A 129 1.88 14.43 -4.30
CA GLY A 129 1.36 14.39 -2.94
C GLY A 129 -0.16 14.30 -2.89
N PRO A 130 -0.74 14.28 -1.68
CA PRO A 130 -2.18 14.34 -1.49
C PRO A 130 -2.77 15.65 -2.03
N ALA A 131 -4.04 15.62 -2.46
CA ALA A 131 -4.76 16.80 -2.94
C ALA A 131 -4.91 17.90 -1.87
N THR A 132 -4.95 17.53 -0.59
CA THR A 132 -5.08 18.43 0.55
C THR A 132 -4.16 17.99 1.70
N ASP A 133 -3.64 18.95 2.47
CA ASP A 133 -2.67 18.68 3.53
C ASP A 133 -3.21 17.79 4.67
N GLY A 134 -4.54 17.80 4.89
CA GLY A 134 -5.21 17.01 5.92
C GLY A 134 -5.53 15.57 5.52
N GLN A 135 -5.26 15.16 4.27
CA GLN A 135 -5.52 13.78 3.86
C GLN A 135 -4.62 12.81 4.62
N PRO A 136 -5.17 11.68 5.11
CA PRO A 136 -4.39 10.61 5.71
C PRO A 136 -3.33 10.12 4.73
N LYS A 137 -2.08 10.08 5.20
CA LYS A 137 -0.92 9.65 4.42
C LYS A 137 0.03 8.79 5.24
N CYS A 138 0.86 8.03 4.54
CA CYS A 138 1.97 7.29 5.09
C CYS A 138 3.21 7.50 4.22
N VAL A 139 4.39 7.25 4.80
CA VAL A 139 5.69 7.39 4.15
C VAL A 139 6.29 6.01 3.90
N ILE A 140 6.88 5.85 2.72
CA ILE A 140 7.65 4.66 2.35
C ILE A 140 9.12 4.98 2.61
N TYR A 141 9.65 4.45 3.72
CA TYR A 141 11.05 4.65 4.10
C TYR A 141 11.98 3.75 3.31
N LYS A 142 13.25 4.16 3.21
CA LYS A 142 14.26 3.47 2.39
C LYS A 142 14.75 2.18 3.02
N SER A 143 14.80 2.12 4.35
CA SER A 143 15.28 0.97 5.09
C SER A 143 14.18 0.30 5.91
N SER A 144 14.33 -1.01 6.17
CA SER A 144 13.42 -1.72 7.08
C SER A 144 13.45 -1.11 8.48
N ALA A 145 14.64 -0.76 8.97
CA ALA A 145 14.81 -0.19 10.31
C ALA A 145 14.02 1.13 10.50
N GLU A 146 14.03 2.02 9.50
CA GLU A 146 13.20 3.23 9.55
C GLU A 146 11.71 2.88 9.50
N ASN A 147 11.31 1.95 8.63
CA ASN A 147 9.93 1.50 8.57
C ASN A 147 9.46 0.90 9.90
N ASP A 148 10.34 0.27 10.67
CA ASP A 148 10.02 -0.36 11.95
C ASP A 148 9.82 0.65 13.08
N ILE A 149 10.53 1.78 13.09
CA ILE A 149 10.43 2.78 14.17
C ILE A 149 9.35 3.85 13.93
N HIS A 150 9.02 4.12 12.67
CA HIS A 150 8.10 5.20 12.31
C HIS A 150 6.64 4.74 12.25
N LEU A 151 5.75 5.38 13.02
CA LEU A 151 4.32 5.06 13.02
C LEU A 151 3.62 5.38 11.69
N ASP A 152 4.08 6.41 10.99
CA ASP A 152 3.57 6.81 9.68
C ASP A 152 4.14 5.98 8.52
N SER A 153 4.89 4.92 8.81
CA SER A 153 5.37 3.95 7.83
C SER A 153 4.22 3.25 7.11
N CYS A 154 4.25 3.28 5.76
CA CYS A 154 3.29 2.53 4.95
C CYS A 154 3.37 1.02 5.19
N LEU A 155 4.56 0.49 5.52
CA LEU A 155 4.72 -0.91 5.89
C LEU A 155 3.96 -1.21 7.19
N ASN A 156 4.12 -0.38 8.22
CA ASN A 156 3.40 -0.56 9.49
C ASN A 156 1.89 -0.45 9.31
N LYS A 157 1.41 0.53 8.54
CA LYS A 157 -0.02 0.66 8.19
C LYS A 157 -0.54 -0.56 7.44
N ARG A 158 0.25 -1.12 6.52
CA ARG A 158 -0.13 -2.32 5.78
C ARG A 158 -0.21 -3.55 6.69
N ILE A 159 0.77 -3.73 7.58
CA ILE A 159 0.74 -4.81 8.57
C ILE A 159 -0.51 -4.67 9.44
N LEU A 160 -0.82 -3.46 9.91
CA LEU A 160 -2.03 -3.18 10.67
C LEU A 160 -3.27 -3.57 9.87
N ASP A 161 -3.43 -3.10 8.64
CA ASP A 161 -4.57 -3.40 7.77
C ASP A 161 -4.74 -4.91 7.54
N MET A 162 -3.64 -5.62 7.27
CA MET A 162 -3.65 -7.05 6.97
C MET A 162 -3.82 -7.94 8.19
N TYR A 163 -3.51 -7.47 9.40
CA TYR A 163 -3.61 -8.31 10.60
C TYR A 163 -5.06 -8.72 10.87
N PRO A 164 -5.35 -10.03 10.99
CA PRO A 164 -6.72 -10.50 11.19
C PRO A 164 -7.24 -10.10 12.57
N CYS A 165 -8.48 -9.60 12.63
CA CYS A 165 -9.16 -9.42 13.90
C CYS A 165 -9.72 -10.76 14.41
N PHE A 166 -9.72 -10.95 15.73
CA PHE A 166 -10.27 -12.14 16.38
C PHE A 166 -11.01 -11.77 17.67
N GLY A 167 -11.94 -12.62 18.09
CA GLY A 167 -12.82 -12.33 19.22
C GLY A 167 -13.92 -11.30 18.89
N ASN A 168 -14.75 -11.02 19.88
CA ASN A 168 -15.85 -10.05 19.77
C ASN A 168 -15.31 -8.62 19.97
N ASN A 169 -15.97 -7.61 19.38
CA ASN A 169 -15.59 -6.20 19.52
C ASN A 169 -14.10 -5.91 19.23
N CYS A 170 -13.54 -6.66 18.28
CA CYS A 170 -12.13 -6.59 18.01
C CYS A 170 -11.73 -5.25 17.39
N SER A 171 -10.67 -4.65 17.91
CA SER A 171 -10.02 -3.46 17.36
C SER A 171 -8.51 -3.62 17.37
N LYS A 172 -7.85 -2.96 16.42
CA LYS A 172 -6.40 -2.99 16.26
C LYS A 172 -5.86 -1.58 16.11
N SER A 173 -4.77 -1.29 16.79
CA SER A 173 -4.11 0.01 16.71
C SER A 173 -2.63 -0.13 17.06
N TYR A 174 -1.85 0.91 16.78
CA TYR A 174 -0.50 1.00 17.29
C TYR A 174 -0.47 1.82 18.57
N ILE A 175 0.34 1.39 19.53
CA ILE A 175 0.78 2.23 20.64
C ILE A 175 2.06 2.96 20.18
N ASP A 176 2.01 4.28 20.22
CA ASP A 176 3.11 5.15 19.81
C ASP A 176 3.95 5.58 21.01
N PHE A 177 5.25 5.28 20.95
CA PHE A 177 6.24 5.66 21.96
C PHE A 177 7.18 6.76 21.47
N SER A 178 6.95 7.32 20.27
CA SER A 178 7.83 8.33 19.65
C SER A 178 8.02 9.58 20.50
N GLN A 179 7.01 9.95 21.30
CA GLN A 179 7.08 11.08 22.24
C GLN A 179 8.04 10.84 23.42
N GLN A 180 8.27 9.56 23.78
CA GLN A 180 9.20 9.18 24.84
C GLN A 180 10.60 8.97 24.28
N ASN A 181 10.67 8.24 23.17
CA ASN A 181 11.91 7.99 22.44
C ASN A 181 11.58 7.58 21.00
N ALA A 182 12.06 8.38 20.04
CA ALA A 182 11.83 8.16 18.61
C ALA A 182 12.45 6.86 18.07
N SER A 183 13.35 6.22 18.82
CA SER A 183 13.93 4.93 18.44
C SER A 183 13.11 3.72 18.91
N ILE A 184 12.08 3.90 19.74
CA ILE A 184 11.23 2.79 20.21
C ILE A 184 10.19 2.45 19.14
N PRO A 185 10.19 1.21 18.60
CA PRO A 185 9.19 0.77 17.64
C PRO A 185 7.76 0.81 18.21
N PRO A 186 6.74 1.15 17.41
CA PRO A 186 5.36 1.10 17.85
C PRO A 186 4.91 -0.35 18.05
N LEU A 187 4.07 -0.58 19.07
CA LEU A 187 3.50 -1.90 19.37
C LEU A 187 2.15 -2.06 18.69
N LEU A 188 1.96 -3.14 17.91
CA LEU A 188 0.66 -3.44 17.30
C LEU A 188 -0.21 -4.13 18.35
N MET A 189 -1.16 -3.38 18.88
CA MET A 189 -2.11 -3.80 19.89
C MET A 189 -3.40 -4.34 19.25
N VAL A 190 -3.90 -5.44 19.78
CA VAL A 190 -5.19 -6.05 19.45
C VAL A 190 -6.03 -6.12 20.72
N SER A 191 -7.15 -5.41 20.69
CA SER A 191 -8.16 -5.37 21.75
C SER A 191 -9.33 -6.24 21.33
N PHE A 192 -9.81 -7.14 22.19
CA PHE A 192 -10.92 -8.04 21.87
C PHE A 192 -11.65 -8.51 23.12
N SER A 193 -12.85 -9.05 22.95
CA SER A 193 -13.61 -9.72 24.00
C SER A 193 -13.71 -11.22 23.73
N ASP A 194 -13.57 -12.03 24.77
CA ASP A 194 -13.77 -13.47 24.69
C ASP A 194 -15.26 -13.87 24.71
N ALA A 195 -15.54 -15.17 24.69
CA ALA A 195 -16.92 -15.70 24.71
C ALA A 195 -17.70 -15.36 26.00
N SER A 196 -17.00 -15.05 27.10
CA SER A 196 -17.61 -14.62 28.37
C SER A 196 -17.88 -13.11 28.42
N GLY A 197 -17.47 -12.37 27.39
CA GLY A 197 -17.55 -10.91 27.35
C GLY A 197 -16.40 -10.21 28.10
N MET A 198 -15.40 -10.96 28.59
CA MET A 198 -14.23 -10.37 29.22
C MET A 198 -13.34 -9.72 28.16
N HIS A 199 -12.93 -8.48 28.41
CA HIS A 199 -12.08 -7.71 27.52
C HIS A 199 -10.60 -7.98 27.77
N HIS A 200 -9.86 -8.19 26.69
CA HIS A 200 -8.44 -8.52 26.67
C HIS A 200 -7.68 -7.59 25.72
N VAL A 201 -6.40 -7.40 26.03
CA VAL A 201 -5.45 -6.65 25.19
C VAL A 201 -4.24 -7.55 24.97
N SER A 202 -3.78 -7.62 23.73
CA SER A 202 -2.61 -8.38 23.34
C SER A 202 -1.79 -7.64 22.27
N TYR A 203 -0.57 -8.10 22.02
CA TYR A 203 0.35 -7.52 21.05
C TYR A 203 0.83 -8.57 20.08
N THR A 204 0.97 -8.22 18.80
CA THR A 204 1.50 -9.18 17.83
C THR A 204 2.93 -9.54 18.17
N LYS A 205 3.29 -10.83 18.08
CA LYS A 205 4.64 -11.32 18.38
C LYS A 205 5.72 -10.48 17.70
N ALA A 206 5.59 -10.25 16.39
CA ALA A 206 6.58 -9.49 15.62
C ALA A 206 6.76 -8.05 16.12
N SER A 207 5.68 -7.35 16.51
CA SER A 207 5.81 -6.01 17.08
C SER A 207 6.40 -6.03 18.49
N ALA A 208 6.03 -7.01 19.31
CA ALA A 208 6.55 -7.17 20.66
C ALA A 208 8.05 -7.49 20.66
N GLU A 209 8.52 -8.34 19.74
CA GLU A 209 9.94 -8.63 19.55
C GLU A 209 10.74 -7.37 19.24
N ARG A 210 10.32 -6.58 18.24
CA ARG A 210 11.01 -5.33 17.88
C ARG A 210 11.06 -4.33 19.04
N TYR A 211 9.95 -4.18 19.76
CA TYR A 211 9.88 -3.32 20.93
C TYR A 211 10.84 -3.79 22.02
N LEU A 212 10.77 -5.07 22.42
CA LEU A 212 11.60 -5.65 23.47
C LEU A 212 13.09 -5.65 23.11
N ASP A 213 13.43 -5.90 21.84
CA ASP A 213 14.81 -5.80 21.34
C ASP A 213 15.39 -4.39 21.53
N THR A 214 14.53 -3.37 21.58
CA THR A 214 14.93 -1.97 21.81
C THR A 214 14.93 -1.62 23.30
N VAL A 215 13.84 -1.93 24.03
CA VAL A 215 13.68 -1.47 25.42
C VAL A 215 14.30 -2.39 26.47
N TRP A 216 14.41 -3.70 26.17
CA TRP A 216 15.00 -4.69 27.06
C TRP A 216 15.76 -5.77 26.26
N PRO A 217 16.92 -5.46 25.67
CA PRO A 217 17.61 -6.37 24.73
C PRO A 217 17.94 -7.77 25.27
N GLN A 218 17.96 -7.94 26.60
CA GLN A 218 18.24 -9.22 27.28
C GLN A 218 16.97 -10.00 27.63
N TRP A 219 15.79 -9.61 27.14
CA TRP A 219 14.51 -10.24 27.48
C TRP A 219 14.49 -11.75 27.23
N ARG A 220 15.16 -12.22 26.18
CA ARG A 220 15.29 -13.65 25.85
C ARG A 220 16.04 -14.43 26.92
N GLN A 221 17.07 -13.84 27.52
CA GLN A 221 17.82 -14.46 28.62
C GLN A 221 17.08 -14.33 29.95
N GLY A 222 16.19 -13.35 30.08
CA GLY A 222 15.32 -13.15 31.23
C GLY A 222 14.19 -14.18 31.38
N GLY A 223 14.10 -15.16 30.47
CA GLY A 223 13.09 -16.23 30.53
C GLY A 223 11.72 -15.83 30.01
N LEU A 224 11.61 -14.72 29.27
CA LEU A 224 10.38 -14.36 28.57
C LEU A 224 10.25 -15.16 27.27
N ASP A 225 9.23 -16.00 27.17
CA ASP A 225 8.92 -16.82 26.00
C ASP A 225 7.65 -16.27 25.31
N LEU A 226 7.83 -15.57 24.19
CA LEU A 226 6.69 -14.96 23.47
C LEU A 226 5.77 -15.97 22.81
N ASP A 227 6.21 -17.23 22.66
CA ASP A 227 5.35 -18.32 22.16
C ASP A 227 4.42 -18.88 23.25
N LYS A 228 4.59 -18.43 24.49
CA LYS A 228 3.76 -18.84 25.64
C LYS A 228 3.16 -17.68 26.41
N ASN A 229 3.64 -16.46 26.20
CA ASN A 229 3.17 -15.31 26.97
C ASN A 229 1.77 -14.89 26.55
N ILE A 230 0.83 -14.83 27.51
CA ILE A 230 -0.58 -14.53 27.23
C ILE A 230 -0.82 -13.14 26.65
N VAL A 231 0.12 -12.20 26.83
CA VAL A 231 0.02 -10.85 26.24
C VAL A 231 0.29 -10.84 24.74
N ILE A 232 0.74 -11.95 24.16
CA ILE A 232 1.02 -12.09 22.72
C ILE A 232 -0.24 -12.54 21.99
N SER A 233 -0.60 -11.84 20.91
CA SER A 233 -1.88 -12.01 20.20
C SER A 233 -2.08 -13.43 19.68
N GLU A 234 -1.02 -14.07 19.20
CA GLU A 234 -1.05 -15.46 18.72
C GLU A 234 -1.41 -16.44 19.87
N VAL A 235 -0.83 -16.23 21.06
CA VAL A 235 -1.09 -17.01 22.28
C VAL A 235 -2.49 -16.70 22.84
N ALA A 236 -2.83 -15.42 22.93
CA ALA A 236 -4.12 -14.93 23.40
C ALA A 236 -5.27 -15.49 22.56
N LYS A 237 -5.11 -15.52 21.22
CA LYS A 237 -6.07 -16.14 20.31
C LYS A 237 -6.19 -17.65 20.56
N ALA A 238 -5.06 -18.36 20.64
CA ALA A 238 -5.04 -19.80 20.87
C ALA A 238 -5.74 -20.18 22.20
N PHE A 239 -5.55 -19.38 23.25
CA PHE A 239 -6.14 -19.63 24.56
C PHE A 239 -7.58 -19.12 24.72
N TYR A 240 -7.84 -17.85 24.42
CA TYR A 240 -9.15 -17.24 24.69
C TYR A 240 -10.19 -17.57 23.61
N ILE A 241 -9.77 -17.69 22.35
CA ILE A 241 -10.67 -17.82 21.20
C ILE A 241 -10.73 -19.25 20.69
N ASP A 242 -9.59 -19.82 20.32
CA ASP A 242 -9.54 -21.12 19.64
C ASP A 242 -9.64 -22.30 20.62
N LYS A 243 -9.30 -22.09 21.90
CA LYS A 243 -9.26 -23.11 22.96
C LYS A 243 -8.33 -24.29 22.63
N THR A 244 -7.25 -24.01 21.89
CA THR A 244 -6.27 -25.01 21.44
C THR A 244 -5.04 -25.10 22.35
N MET A 245 -4.86 -24.14 23.26
CA MET A 245 -3.74 -24.11 24.21
C MET A 245 -4.25 -24.26 25.66
N PRO A 246 -3.70 -25.18 26.47
CA PRO A 246 -4.07 -25.34 27.88
C PRO A 246 -3.35 -24.33 28.78
N GLN A 247 -3.92 -24.06 29.96
CA GLN A 247 -3.37 -23.09 30.91
C GLN A 247 -1.94 -23.44 31.39
N SER A 248 -1.57 -24.72 31.45
CA SER A 248 -0.23 -25.16 31.84
C SER A 248 0.88 -24.73 30.87
N GLU A 249 0.53 -24.37 29.64
CA GLU A 249 1.47 -23.94 28.60
C GLU A 249 1.64 -22.41 28.55
N ILE A 250 0.91 -21.68 29.39
CA ILE A 250 0.88 -20.22 29.38
C ILE A 250 1.88 -19.65 30.39
N GLN A 251 2.70 -18.72 29.91
CA GLN A 251 3.45 -17.81 30.75
C GLN A 251 2.59 -16.55 30.99
N LEU A 252 2.39 -16.21 32.26
CA LEU A 252 1.77 -14.94 32.66
C LEU A 252 2.83 -13.85 32.80
#